data_AF-A0A959TVY5-F1
#
_entry.id   AF-A0A959TVY5-F1
#
_cell.length_a   1.000
_cell.length_b   1.000
_cell.length_c   1.000
_cell.angle_alpha   90.00
_cell.angle_beta   90.00
_cell.angle_gamma   90.00
#
_symmetry.space_group_name_H-M   'P 1'
#
loop_
_entity.id
_entity.type
_entity.pdbx_description
1 polymer ?
#
loop_
_entity_poly.entity_id
_entity_poly.type
_entity_poly.pdbx_seq_one_letter_code
_entity_poly.pdbx_strand_id
1 'polypeptide(L)'
;MRRVRVLIFALVIVPVQLLAQVDTMWVVYSPSLELASGIYRDFKEFRMNKPGILPDDLVDERGVPIGDLRTHEGEVLVRTHQGTTVPLDLDDLWGYSARGVVFLRFEDRFFRIGWMGSLAHVLLERTVTDMNMMWDPYGPRTYTVESQFVLDMSTGRLLPFNEVTLERALLRDAVLHDEFLALNKKQKRKDEVLFGFLRRFNERNPLLFPLLP
;
A
#
# COMPACT_ATOMS: atom_id res chain seq x y z
N MET A 1 69.29 -41.33 -15.76
CA MET A 1 67.92 -41.52 -15.25
C MET A 1 67.51 -40.29 -14.44
N ARG A 2 66.21 -39.95 -14.46
CA ARG A 2 65.47 -38.87 -13.74
C ARG A 2 65.21 -37.57 -14.51
N ARG A 3 64.10 -37.61 -15.27
CA ARG A 3 63.34 -36.44 -15.72
C ARG A 3 62.52 -35.93 -14.52
N VAL A 4 62.82 -34.74 -14.02
CA VAL A 4 61.96 -34.04 -13.06
C VAL A 4 60.91 -33.28 -13.87
N ARG A 5 59.67 -33.76 -13.85
CA ARG A 5 58.52 -33.04 -14.41
C ARG A 5 58.03 -32.06 -13.34
N VAL A 6 58.31 -30.78 -13.53
CA VAL A 6 57.70 -29.72 -12.73
C VAL A 6 56.27 -29.54 -13.24
N LEU A 7 55.29 -29.97 -12.45
CA LEU A 7 53.88 -29.68 -12.65
C LEU A 7 53.65 -28.22 -12.24
N ILE A 8 53.44 -27.34 -13.23
CA ILE A 8 52.94 -25.98 -12.98
C ILE A 8 51.44 -26.11 -12.75
N PHE A 9 51.02 -26.01 -11.48
CA PHE A 9 49.62 -25.85 -11.12
C PHE A 9 49.21 -24.43 -11.55
N ALA A 10 48.52 -24.33 -12.69
CA ALA A 10 47.87 -23.10 -13.09
C ALA A 10 46.73 -22.81 -12.11
N LEU A 11 46.98 -21.90 -11.16
CA LEU A 11 45.96 -21.31 -10.31
C LEU A 11 45.05 -20.47 -11.23
N VAL A 12 43.98 -21.08 -11.73
CA VAL A 12 42.90 -20.35 -12.39
C VAL A 12 42.24 -19.49 -11.32
N ILE A 13 42.69 -18.24 -11.21
CA ILE A 13 41.97 -17.19 -10.51
C ILE A 13 40.73 -16.94 -11.35
N VAL A 14 39.65 -17.67 -11.06
CA VAL A 14 38.31 -17.30 -11.51
C VAL A 14 38.04 -15.95 -10.87
N PRO A 15 37.83 -14.86 -11.63
CA PRO A 15 37.22 -13.69 -11.06
C PRO A 15 35.79 -14.10 -10.75
N VAL A 16 35.56 -14.52 -9.50
CA VAL A 16 34.22 -14.53 -8.94
C VAL A 16 33.79 -13.08 -9.04
N GLN A 17 32.98 -12.79 -10.05
CA GLN A 17 32.22 -11.56 -10.11
C GLN A 17 31.32 -11.60 -8.89
N LEU A 18 31.83 -11.06 -7.78
CA LEU A 18 31.05 -10.48 -6.71
C LEU A 18 30.24 -9.37 -7.39
N LEU A 19 29.15 -9.73 -8.04
CA LEU A 19 28.05 -8.79 -8.24
C LEU A 19 27.64 -8.43 -6.82
N ALA A 20 28.12 -7.25 -6.44
CA ALA A 20 27.87 -6.62 -5.17
C ALA A 20 26.40 -6.82 -4.81
N GLN A 21 26.17 -7.29 -3.58
CA GLN A 21 24.90 -7.04 -2.92
C GLN A 21 24.72 -5.53 -2.98
N VAL A 22 23.89 -5.05 -3.92
CA VAL A 22 23.33 -3.72 -3.81
C VAL A 22 22.41 -3.83 -2.62
N ASP A 23 22.94 -3.52 -1.45
CA ASP A 23 22.17 -3.49 -0.22
C ASP A 23 21.02 -2.52 -0.48
N THR A 24 19.80 -3.06 -0.54
CA THR A 24 18.60 -2.24 -0.68
C THR A 24 18.56 -1.32 0.53
N MET A 25 18.88 -0.05 0.32
CA MET A 25 18.81 0.94 1.39
C MET A 25 17.35 1.19 1.72
N TRP A 26 16.99 0.99 2.99
CA TRP A 26 15.66 1.30 3.49
C TRP A 26 15.64 2.70 4.08
N VAL A 27 14.64 3.48 3.70
CA VAL A 27 14.43 4.84 4.19
C VAL A 27 13.12 4.94 4.93
N VAL A 28 13.11 5.76 5.98
CA VAL A 28 11.89 6.09 6.71
C VAL A 28 10.97 6.89 5.79
N TYR A 29 9.71 6.46 5.71
CA TYR A 29 8.68 7.18 5.01
C TYR A 29 8.53 8.59 5.60
N SER A 30 8.49 9.58 4.72
CA SER A 30 8.12 10.95 5.03
C SER A 30 7.19 11.45 3.93
N PRO A 31 6.36 12.48 4.18
CA PRO A 31 5.52 13.07 3.13
C PRO A 31 6.31 13.61 1.92
N SER A 32 7.61 13.88 2.09
CA SER A 32 8.54 14.27 1.03
C SER A 32 9.18 13.10 0.29
N LEU A 33 9.02 11.87 0.76
CA LEU A 33 9.51 10.70 0.04
C LEU A 33 8.68 10.49 -1.23
N GLU A 34 9.34 10.56 -2.38
CA GLU A 34 8.69 10.30 -3.66
C GLU A 34 8.48 8.79 -3.85
N LEU A 35 7.23 8.36 -3.69
CA LEU A 35 6.81 7.02 -4.07
C LEU A 35 6.69 6.94 -5.60
N ALA A 36 7.10 5.81 -6.17
CA ALA A 36 7.06 5.60 -7.61
C ALA A 36 5.61 5.69 -8.11
N SER A 37 5.39 6.46 -9.17
CA SER A 37 4.08 6.58 -9.79
C SER A 37 3.82 5.36 -10.68
N GLY A 38 2.58 4.87 -10.68
CA GLY A 38 2.18 3.67 -11.41
C GLY A 38 1.17 2.83 -10.63
N ILE A 39 0.73 1.74 -11.24
CA ILE A 39 -0.19 0.77 -10.62
C ILE A 39 0.62 -0.31 -9.91
N TYR A 40 0.22 -0.57 -8.67
CA TYR A 40 0.66 -1.68 -7.86
C TYR A 40 -0.38 -2.79 -7.96
N ARG A 41 0.00 -3.91 -8.56
CA ARG A 41 -0.89 -5.07 -8.74
C ARG A 41 -1.19 -5.71 -7.40
N ASP A 42 -0.17 -5.84 -6.56
CA ASP A 42 -0.30 -6.41 -5.23
C ASP A 42 0.34 -5.53 -4.15
N PHE A 43 0.07 -5.89 -2.90
CA PHE A 43 0.62 -5.18 -1.75
C PHE A 43 2.15 -5.24 -1.67
N LYS A 44 2.77 -6.30 -2.22
CA LYS A 44 4.22 -6.47 -2.20
C LYS A 44 4.88 -5.47 -3.15
N GLU A 45 4.35 -5.26 -4.35
CA GLU A 45 4.81 -4.22 -5.28
C GLU A 45 4.79 -2.84 -4.62
N PHE A 46 3.71 -2.52 -3.90
CA PHE A 46 3.63 -1.28 -3.12
C PHE A 46 4.69 -1.20 -2.03
N ARG A 47 4.85 -2.24 -1.20
CA ARG A 47 5.84 -2.25 -0.11
C ARG A 47 7.28 -2.19 -0.61
N MET A 48 7.52 -2.66 -1.84
CA MET A 48 8.80 -2.56 -2.52
C MET A 48 8.96 -1.28 -3.35
N ASN A 49 7.98 -0.37 -3.31
CA ASN A 49 7.94 0.87 -4.09
C ASN A 49 8.24 0.64 -5.59
N LYS A 50 7.75 -0.47 -6.15
CA LYS A 50 8.03 -0.90 -7.52
C LYS A 50 6.72 -1.22 -8.24
N PRO A 51 6.09 -0.24 -8.90
CA PRO A 51 4.84 -0.45 -9.61
C PRO A 51 5.05 -1.42 -10.76
N GLY A 52 4.14 -2.37 -10.91
CA GLY A 52 4.17 -3.34 -11.99
C GLY A 52 3.71 -2.77 -13.35
N ILE A 53 2.99 -1.64 -13.36
CA ILE A 53 2.54 -0.97 -14.59
C ILE A 53 2.85 0.52 -14.46
N LEU A 54 3.54 1.09 -15.45
CA LEU A 54 3.90 2.49 -15.44
C LEU A 54 2.73 3.36 -15.93
N PRO A 55 2.65 4.63 -15.49
CA PRO A 55 1.59 5.54 -15.93
C PRO A 55 1.54 5.71 -17.45
N ASP A 56 2.71 5.75 -18.11
CA ASP A 56 2.82 5.94 -19.56
C ASP A 56 2.33 4.74 -20.39
N ASP A 57 2.19 3.57 -19.75
CA ASP A 57 1.68 2.36 -20.38
C ASP A 57 0.13 2.29 -20.34
N LEU A 58 -0.53 3.17 -19.58
CA LEU A 58 -1.99 3.18 -19.43
C LEU A 58 -2.65 3.97 -20.55
N VAL A 59 -3.53 3.32 -21.31
CA VAL A 59 -4.26 3.94 -22.42
C VAL A 59 -5.72 3.50 -22.43
N ASP A 60 -6.57 4.33 -23.03
CA ASP A 60 -7.97 3.98 -23.31
C ASP A 60 -8.10 3.12 -24.58
N GLU A 61 -9.33 2.75 -24.92
CA GLU A 61 -9.69 2.01 -26.15
C GLU A 61 -9.22 2.69 -27.45
N ARG A 62 -9.00 4.00 -27.42
CA ARG A 62 -8.54 4.81 -28.56
C ARG A 62 -7.01 4.98 -28.56
N GLY A 63 -6.30 4.41 -27.58
CA GLY A 63 -4.86 4.52 -27.42
C GLY A 63 -4.39 5.85 -26.79
N VAL A 64 -5.31 6.63 -26.22
CA VAL A 64 -5.01 7.91 -25.55
C VAL A 64 -4.52 7.63 -24.12
N PRO A 65 -3.42 8.26 -23.67
CA PRO A 65 -2.92 8.08 -22.31
C PRO A 65 -3.93 8.45 -21.23
N ILE A 66 -4.06 7.60 -20.21
CA ILE A 66 -4.95 7.84 -19.07
C ILE A 66 -4.19 8.55 -17.95
N GLY A 67 -4.57 9.80 -17.66
CA GLY A 67 -3.91 10.61 -16.64
C GLY A 67 -4.40 10.38 -15.20
N ASP A 68 -5.67 9.99 -15.00
CA ASP A 68 -6.25 9.69 -13.69
C ASP A 68 -7.25 8.54 -13.77
N LEU A 69 -6.93 7.43 -13.13
CA LEU A 69 -7.78 6.23 -13.11
C LEU A 69 -9.08 6.41 -12.31
N ARG A 70 -9.16 7.40 -11.41
CA ARG A 70 -10.37 7.62 -10.59
C ARG A 70 -11.55 8.16 -11.37
N THR A 71 -11.28 8.89 -12.43
CA THR A 71 -12.28 9.58 -13.24
C THR A 71 -12.45 8.98 -14.62
N HIS A 72 -11.65 7.95 -14.94
CA HIS A 72 -11.73 7.28 -16.23
C HIS A 72 -12.97 6.39 -16.27
N GLU A 73 -13.71 6.52 -17.36
CA GLU A 73 -14.87 5.68 -17.67
C GLU A 73 -14.53 4.83 -18.90
N GLY A 74 -14.85 3.54 -18.85
CA GLY A 74 -14.57 2.59 -19.94
C GLY A 74 -13.39 1.67 -19.66
N GLU A 75 -12.99 0.89 -20.67
CA GLU A 75 -11.89 -0.06 -20.52
C GLU A 75 -10.54 0.66 -20.33
N VAL A 76 -9.73 0.11 -19.43
CA VAL A 76 -8.34 0.52 -19.23
C VAL A 76 -7.47 -0.54 -19.89
N LEU A 77 -6.61 -0.12 -20.81
CA LEU A 77 -5.68 -1.00 -21.50
C LEU A 77 -4.25 -0.70 -21.07
N VAL A 78 -3.42 -1.74 -21.01
CA VAL A 78 -1.98 -1.63 -20.77
C VAL A 78 -1.25 -1.89 -22.07
N ARG A 79 -0.40 -0.95 -22.48
CA ARG A 79 0.55 -1.14 -23.56
C ARG A 79 1.73 -1.98 -23.05
N THR A 80 1.88 -3.17 -23.60
CA THR A 80 3.03 -4.04 -23.31
C THR A 80 4.31 -3.50 -23.97
N HIS A 81 5.48 -3.95 -23.50
CA HIS A 81 6.76 -3.63 -24.14
C HIS A 81 6.86 -4.07 -25.61
N GLN A 82 6.01 -5.00 -26.04
CA GLN A 82 5.92 -5.49 -27.42
C GLN A 82 5.03 -4.60 -28.31
N GLY A 83 4.43 -3.54 -27.76
CA GLY A 83 3.53 -2.63 -28.47
C GLY A 83 2.08 -3.09 -28.54
N THR A 84 1.76 -4.30 -28.09
CA THR A 84 0.39 -4.81 -28.00
C THR A 84 -0.33 -4.21 -26.80
N THR A 85 -1.63 -3.93 -26.93
CA THR A 85 -2.50 -3.51 -25.82
C THR A 85 -3.27 -4.71 -25.26
N VAL A 86 -3.35 -4.80 -23.93
CA VAL A 86 -4.13 -5.83 -23.23
C VAL A 86 -5.09 -5.18 -22.23
N PRO A 87 -6.32 -5.69 -22.06
CA PRO A 87 -7.23 -5.19 -21.04
C PRO A 87 -6.65 -5.36 -19.64
N LEU A 88 -6.80 -4.34 -18.81
CA LEU A 88 -6.45 -4.36 -17.41
C LEU A 88 -7.67 -4.69 -16.57
N ASP A 89 -7.61 -5.80 -15.84
CA ASP A 89 -8.60 -6.07 -14.80
C ASP A 89 -8.31 -5.18 -13.59
N LEU A 90 -9.25 -4.29 -13.26
CA LEU A 90 -9.13 -3.35 -12.15
C LEU A 90 -9.46 -4.00 -10.80
N ASP A 91 -10.17 -5.12 -10.78
CA ASP A 91 -10.63 -5.77 -9.56
C ASP A 91 -9.49 -6.54 -8.86
N ASP A 92 -8.48 -6.94 -9.62
CA ASP A 92 -7.28 -7.63 -9.12
C ASP A 92 -6.17 -6.68 -8.64
N LEU A 93 -6.37 -5.37 -8.74
CA LEU A 93 -5.36 -4.38 -8.35
C LEU A 93 -5.38 -4.10 -6.86
N TRP A 94 -4.20 -3.90 -6.27
CA TRP A 94 -4.11 -3.36 -4.92
C TRP A 94 -4.34 -1.85 -4.88
N GLY A 95 -3.80 -1.11 -5.85
CA GLY A 95 -3.89 0.34 -5.87
C GLY A 95 -2.93 0.99 -6.85
N TYR A 96 -2.83 2.31 -6.81
CA TYR A 96 -1.88 3.06 -7.63
C TYR A 96 -1.32 4.26 -6.88
N SER A 97 -0.18 4.77 -7.33
CA SER A 97 0.30 6.09 -6.91
C SER A 97 0.41 7.03 -8.09
N ALA A 98 0.00 8.27 -7.87
CA ALA A 98 0.18 9.37 -8.81
C ALA A 98 0.69 10.59 -8.06
N ARG A 99 1.86 11.10 -8.47
CA ARG A 99 2.47 12.32 -7.91
C ARG A 99 2.64 12.24 -6.38
N GLY A 100 3.10 11.09 -5.88
CA GLY A 100 3.33 10.84 -4.45
C GLY A 100 2.07 10.60 -3.60
N VAL A 101 0.87 10.70 -4.19
CA VAL A 101 -0.37 10.32 -3.52
C VAL A 101 -0.67 8.85 -3.81
N VAL A 102 -1.05 8.10 -2.79
CA VAL A 102 -1.38 6.67 -2.90
C VAL A 102 -2.88 6.47 -2.80
N PHE A 103 -3.42 5.70 -3.72
CA PHE A 103 -4.83 5.31 -3.79
C PHE A 103 -4.94 3.80 -3.69
N LEU A 104 -5.73 3.34 -2.72
CA LEU A 104 -6.07 1.94 -2.50
C LEU A 104 -7.28 1.57 -3.34
N ARG A 105 -7.23 0.44 -4.04
CA ARG A 105 -8.40 -0.18 -4.66
C ARG A 105 -9.25 -0.84 -3.57
N PHE A 106 -10.53 -0.50 -3.50
CA PHE A 106 -11.47 -1.16 -2.61
C PHE A 106 -12.84 -1.20 -3.25
N GLU A 107 -13.43 -2.39 -3.34
CA GLU A 107 -14.63 -2.65 -4.15
C GLU A 107 -14.40 -2.12 -5.58
N ASP A 108 -15.31 -1.31 -6.11
CA ASP A 108 -15.28 -0.76 -7.46
C ASP A 108 -14.65 0.64 -7.56
N ARG A 109 -14.04 1.15 -6.47
CA ARG A 109 -13.47 2.51 -6.42
C ARG A 109 -12.03 2.56 -5.92
N PHE A 110 -11.40 3.73 -6.11
CA PHE A 110 -10.08 4.05 -5.57
C PHE A 110 -10.19 5.10 -4.47
N PHE A 111 -9.62 4.80 -3.31
CA PHE A 111 -9.66 5.65 -2.13
C PHE A 111 -8.29 6.14 -1.74
N ARG A 112 -8.17 7.43 -1.45
CA ARG A 112 -6.91 8.03 -1.04
C ARG A 112 -6.52 7.53 0.35
N ILE A 113 -5.26 7.13 0.51
CA ILE A 113 -4.67 6.95 1.84
C ILE A 113 -4.43 8.34 2.43
N GLY A 114 -5.22 8.71 3.43
CA GLY A 114 -5.22 10.06 4.01
C GLY A 114 -4.01 10.33 4.88
N TRP A 115 -3.64 9.36 5.72
CA TRP A 115 -2.46 9.45 6.58
C TRP A 115 -1.65 8.16 6.47
N MET A 116 -0.43 8.30 5.94
CA MET A 116 0.50 7.21 5.73
C MET A 116 1.39 6.97 6.97
N GLY A 117 1.57 5.69 7.33
CA GLY A 117 2.38 5.22 8.45
C GLY A 117 2.35 3.69 8.52
N SER A 118 2.99 3.08 9.52
CA SER A 118 2.95 1.61 9.70
C SER A 118 1.53 1.09 9.89
N LEU A 119 0.67 1.92 10.45
CA LEU A 119 -0.77 1.85 10.37
C LEU A 119 -1.24 3.08 9.59
N ALA A 120 -1.71 2.88 8.36
CA ALA A 120 -2.19 3.97 7.54
C ALA A 120 -3.70 4.16 7.69
N HIS A 121 -4.16 5.39 7.86
CA HIS A 121 -5.57 5.70 7.97
C HIS A 121 -6.20 5.98 6.60
N VAL A 122 -7.33 5.34 6.34
CA VAL A 122 -8.08 5.42 5.08
C VAL A 122 -9.53 5.75 5.39
N LEU A 123 -10.10 6.68 4.63
CA LEU A 123 -11.52 7.00 4.68
C LEU A 123 -12.20 6.36 3.47
N LEU A 124 -13.14 5.47 3.73
CA LEU A 124 -13.94 4.82 2.69
C LEU A 124 -15.34 5.39 2.69
N GLU A 125 -15.88 5.67 1.51
CA GLU A 125 -17.28 6.06 1.34
C GLU A 125 -18.07 4.85 0.86
N ARG A 126 -19.16 4.53 1.55
CA ARG A 126 -20.12 3.52 1.09
C ARG A 126 -21.50 4.14 0.94
N THR A 127 -22.14 3.88 -0.20
CA THR A 127 -23.54 4.21 -0.41
C THR A 127 -24.40 3.15 0.26
N VAL A 128 -25.20 3.56 1.25
CA VAL A 128 -26.13 2.68 1.95
C VAL A 128 -27.55 3.05 1.53
N THR A 129 -28.31 2.06 1.08
CA THR A 129 -29.74 2.21 0.80
C THR A 129 -30.51 1.62 1.97
N ASP A 130 -31.13 2.48 2.77
CA ASP A 130 -32.07 2.04 3.79
C ASP A 130 -33.41 1.73 3.14
N MET A 131 -33.77 0.44 3.15
CA MET A 131 -35.02 -0.08 2.60
C MET A 131 -36.09 -0.30 3.68
N ASN A 132 -35.93 0.26 4.89
CA ASN A 132 -36.86 0.05 5.99
C ASN A 132 -38.21 0.76 5.77
N MET A 133 -39.06 0.16 4.92
CA MET A 133 -40.39 0.65 4.57
C MET A 133 -41.38 0.67 5.74
N MET A 134 -41.05 0.05 6.89
CA MET A 134 -41.94 -0.04 8.04
C MET A 134 -41.95 1.24 8.89
N TRP A 135 -40.88 2.04 8.86
CA TRP A 135 -40.72 3.22 9.72
C TRP A 135 -40.52 4.54 8.96
N ASP A 136 -40.40 4.51 7.62
CA ASP A 136 -40.21 5.70 6.79
C ASP A 136 -41.35 5.88 5.76
N PRO A 137 -42.25 6.87 5.95
CA PRO A 137 -43.35 7.13 5.02
C PRO A 137 -42.88 7.72 3.68
N TYR A 138 -41.59 8.07 3.54
CA TYR A 138 -41.02 8.68 2.33
C TYR A 138 -40.32 7.68 1.40
N GLY A 139 -40.34 6.38 1.73
CA GLY A 139 -39.74 5.32 0.91
C GLY A 139 -38.22 5.18 1.11
N PRO A 140 -37.55 4.34 0.30
CA PRO A 140 -36.13 4.04 0.50
C PRO A 140 -35.25 5.28 0.41
N ARG A 141 -34.34 5.46 1.37
CA ARG A 141 -33.37 6.55 1.38
C ARG A 141 -31.97 6.02 1.09
N THR A 142 -31.30 6.66 0.14
CA THR A 142 -29.90 6.40 -0.17
C THR A 142 -29.04 7.52 0.40
N TYR A 143 -28.06 7.16 1.23
CA TYR A 143 -27.09 8.13 1.78
C TYR A 143 -25.68 7.55 1.74
N THR A 144 -24.70 8.43 1.60
CA THR A 144 -23.27 8.06 1.63
C THR A 144 -22.76 8.14 3.06
N VAL A 145 -22.16 7.05 3.53
CA VAL A 145 -21.54 6.96 4.85
C VAL A 145 -20.03 6.89 4.68
N GLU A 146 -19.33 7.80 5.34
CA GLU A 146 -17.88 7.72 5.49
C GLU A 146 -17.53 6.80 6.67
N SER A 147 -16.69 5.81 6.41
CA SER A 147 -16.20 4.84 7.38
C SER A 147 -14.69 4.91 7.48
N GLN A 148 -14.17 4.93 8.70
CA GLN A 148 -12.75 5.01 8.99
C GLN A 148 -12.13 3.61 9.06
N PHE A 149 -11.02 3.43 8.36
CA PHE A 149 -10.25 2.19 8.31
C PHE A 149 -8.78 2.44 8.60
N VAL A 150 -8.11 1.39 9.04
CA VAL A 150 -6.66 1.31 9.15
C VAL A 150 -6.15 0.18 8.26
N LEU A 151 -5.22 0.52 7.38
CA LEU A 151 -4.41 -0.40 6.63
C LEU A 151 -3.15 -0.73 7.42
N ASP A 152 -2.99 -1.99 7.81
CA ASP A 152 -1.79 -2.48 8.49
C ASP A 152 -0.67 -2.76 7.48
N MET A 153 0.39 -1.95 7.48
CA MET A 153 1.47 -2.05 6.50
C MET A 153 2.39 -3.26 6.68
N SER A 154 2.23 -4.00 7.78
CA SER A 154 2.94 -5.27 7.95
C SER A 154 2.21 -6.46 7.32
N THR A 155 0.89 -6.37 7.16
CA THR A 155 0.06 -7.49 6.67
C THR A 155 -0.73 -7.18 5.41
N GLY A 156 -0.86 -5.91 5.04
CA GLY A 156 -1.69 -5.46 3.92
C GLY A 156 -3.19 -5.50 4.20
N ARG A 157 -3.60 -5.79 5.45
CA ARG A 157 -5.01 -5.93 5.83
C ARG A 157 -5.64 -4.57 6.10
N LEU A 158 -6.80 -4.33 5.48
CA LEU A 158 -7.66 -3.20 5.78
C LEU A 158 -8.67 -3.59 6.86
N LEU A 159 -8.67 -2.87 7.98
CA LEU A 159 -9.47 -3.18 9.16
C LEU A 159 -10.26 -1.95 9.62
N PRO A 160 -11.47 -2.09 10.19
CA PRO A 160 -12.21 -0.96 10.72
C PRO A 160 -11.40 -0.24 11.81
N PHE A 161 -11.39 1.09 11.79
CA PHE A 161 -10.69 1.87 12.80
C PHE A 161 -11.55 1.99 14.06
N ASN A 162 -11.20 1.23 15.10
CA ASN A 162 -11.89 1.21 16.38
C ASN A 162 -10.94 0.73 17.50
N GLU A 163 -11.45 0.66 18.73
CA GLU A 163 -10.66 0.29 19.91
C GLU A 163 -10.07 -1.12 19.81
N VAL A 164 -10.80 -2.07 19.23
CA VAL A 164 -10.40 -3.48 19.16
C VAL A 164 -9.27 -3.67 18.15
N THR A 165 -9.42 -3.09 16.96
CA THR A 165 -8.40 -3.14 15.92
C THR A 165 -7.13 -2.44 16.38
N LEU A 166 -7.25 -1.27 17.01
CA LEU A 166 -6.09 -0.52 17.47
C LEU A 166 -5.37 -1.27 18.60
N GLU A 167 -6.09 -1.78 19.61
CA GLU A 167 -5.50 -2.59 20.69
C GLU A 167 -4.68 -3.76 20.16
N ARG A 168 -5.21 -4.49 19.17
CA ARG A 168 -4.49 -5.58 18.50
C ARG A 168 -3.24 -5.12 17.78
N ALA A 169 -3.29 -3.97 17.10
CA ALA A 169 -2.13 -3.43 16.41
C ALA A 169 -1.04 -2.97 17.39
N LEU A 170 -1.44 -2.44 18.55
CA LEU A 170 -0.56 -2.00 19.63
C LEU A 170 0.19 -3.16 20.30
N LEU A 171 -0.25 -4.42 20.18
CA LEU A 171 0.50 -5.58 20.71
C LEU A 171 1.96 -5.65 20.23
N ARG A 172 2.27 -5.01 19.10
CA ARG A 172 3.64 -4.91 18.58
C ARG A 172 4.52 -3.90 19.32
N ASP A 173 3.93 -3.07 20.19
CA ASP A 173 4.58 -2.07 21.02
C ASP A 173 4.06 -2.17 22.46
N ALA A 174 4.75 -2.98 23.27
CA ALA A 174 4.32 -3.29 24.64
C ALA A 174 4.04 -2.04 25.49
N VAL A 175 4.84 -0.97 25.32
CA VAL A 175 4.68 0.27 26.08
C VAL A 175 3.35 0.94 25.76
N LEU A 176 3.05 1.12 24.47
CA LEU A 176 1.79 1.74 24.05
C LEU A 176 0.58 0.86 24.34
N HIS A 177 0.75 -0.47 24.23
CA HIS A 177 -0.30 -1.41 24.56
C HIS A 177 -0.70 -1.30 26.04
N ASP A 178 0.27 -1.30 26.95
CA ASP A 178 0.01 -1.20 28.40
C ASP A 178 -0.64 0.14 28.77
N GLU A 179 -0.17 1.24 28.17
CA GLU A 179 -0.80 2.56 28.32
C GLU A 179 -2.25 2.57 27.82
N PHE A 180 -2.53 1.90 26.70
CA PHE A 180 -3.88 1.80 26.15
C PHE A 180 -4.78 0.96 27.07
N LEU A 181 -4.28 -0.14 27.62
CA LEU A 181 -5.01 -0.99 28.56
C LEU A 181 -5.35 -0.29 29.88
N ALA A 182 -4.52 0.65 30.33
CA ALA A 182 -4.79 1.45 31.52
C ALA A 182 -6.00 2.40 31.37
N LEU A 183 -6.44 2.68 30.13
CA LEU A 183 -7.61 3.49 29.87
C LEU A 183 -8.91 2.73 30.14
N ASN A 184 -9.92 3.46 30.62
CA ASN A 184 -11.25 2.89 30.74
C ASN A 184 -11.93 2.73 29.37
N LYS A 185 -12.95 1.86 29.31
CA LYS A 185 -13.70 1.55 28.08
C LYS A 185 -14.28 2.79 27.36
N LYS A 186 -14.67 3.83 28.11
CA LYS A 186 -15.23 5.06 27.54
C LYS A 186 -14.14 5.92 26.89
N GLN A 187 -12.95 5.96 27.47
CA GLN A 187 -11.80 6.69 26.92
C GLN A 187 -11.29 6.04 25.63
N LYS A 188 -11.18 4.71 25.60
CA LYS A 188 -10.72 3.94 24.42
C LYS A 188 -11.55 4.19 23.15
N ARG A 189 -12.82 4.59 23.30
CA ARG A 189 -13.76 4.83 22.20
C ARG A 189 -13.75 6.26 21.65
N LYS A 190 -12.96 7.15 22.26
CA LYS A 190 -12.86 8.53 21.79
C LYS A 190 -11.90 8.59 20.61
N ASP A 191 -12.33 9.19 19.51
CA ASP A 191 -11.52 9.35 18.31
C ASP A 191 -10.19 10.05 18.61
N GLU A 192 -10.19 11.11 19.42
CA GLU A 192 -8.98 11.82 19.85
C GLU A 192 -7.95 10.88 20.50
N VAL A 193 -8.42 9.93 21.30
CA VAL A 193 -7.57 8.92 21.95
C VAL A 193 -7.05 7.95 20.90
N LEU A 194 -7.93 7.40 20.06
CA LEU A 194 -7.55 6.46 19.01
C LEU A 194 -6.52 7.05 18.04
N PHE A 195 -6.76 8.27 17.54
CA PHE A 195 -5.82 8.98 16.67
C PHE A 195 -4.52 9.35 17.39
N GLY A 196 -4.58 9.69 18.68
CA GLY A 196 -3.39 9.93 19.49
C GLY A 196 -2.50 8.69 19.60
N PHE A 197 -3.09 7.51 19.86
CA PHE A 197 -2.35 6.25 19.90
C PHE A 197 -1.86 5.81 18.52
N LEU A 198 -2.66 5.99 17.47
CA LEU A 198 -2.26 5.74 16.08
C LEU A 198 -1.01 6.56 15.72
N ARG A 199 -1.00 7.86 16.09
CA ARG A 199 0.14 8.75 15.89
C ARG A 199 1.41 8.22 16.56
N ARG A 200 1.32 7.99 17.86
CA ARG A 200 2.45 7.56 18.69
C ARG A 200 2.98 6.21 18.26
N PHE A 201 2.09 5.31 17.83
CA PHE A 201 2.48 4.02 17.27
C PHE A 201 3.30 4.20 15.99
N ASN A 202 2.84 5.03 15.06
CA ASN A 202 3.54 5.31 13.81
C ASN A 202 4.89 6.03 14.01
N GLU A 203 4.99 6.89 15.03
CA GLU A 203 6.24 7.56 15.41
C GLU A 203 7.27 6.57 15.96
N ARG A 204 6.83 5.60 16.78
CA ARG A 204 7.70 4.58 17.40
C ARG A 204 8.01 3.41 16.47
N ASN A 205 7.15 3.16 15.50
CA ASN A 205 7.26 2.09 14.52
C ASN A 205 7.24 2.72 13.13
N PRO A 206 8.33 3.38 12.70
CA PRO A 206 8.35 4.10 11.43
C PRO A 206 8.16 3.16 10.24
N LEU A 207 7.33 3.56 9.29
CA LEU A 207 7.16 2.85 8.02
C LEU A 207 8.42 3.01 7.18
N LEU A 208 8.95 1.92 6.65
CA LEU A 208 10.13 1.94 5.78
C LEU A 208 9.76 1.57 4.34
N PHE A 209 10.41 2.21 3.38
CA PHE A 209 10.40 1.82 1.96
C PHE A 209 11.83 1.64 1.45
N PRO A 210 12.04 0.79 0.44
CA PRO A 210 13.32 0.77 -0.26
C PRO A 210 13.50 2.09 -1.03
N LEU A 211 14.72 2.62 -1.00
CA LEU A 211 15.10 3.75 -1.84
C LEU A 211 15.02 3.32 -3.30
N LEU A 212 14.43 4.17 -4.15
CA LEU A 212 14.44 3.94 -5.58
C LEU A 212 15.89 4.00 -6.09
N PRO A 213 16.32 3.04 -6.93
CA PRO A 213 17.64 3.08 -7.54
C PRO A 213 17.81 4.25 -8.51
#